data_AF-A0A4Y2TGT7-F1
#
_entry.id   AF-A0A4Y2TGT7-F1
#
_cell.length_a   1.000
_cell.length_b   1.000
_cell.length_c   1.000
_cell.angle_alpha   90.00
_cell.angle_beta   90.00
_cell.angle_gamma   90.00
#
_symmetry.space_group_name_H-M   'P 1'
#
loop_
_entity.id
_entity.type
_entity.pdbx_description
1 polymer ?
#
loop_
_entity_poly.entity_id
_entity_poly.type
_entity_poly.pdbx_seq_one_letter_code
_entity_poly.pdbx_strand_id
1 'polypeptide(L)'
;MDSEEKSECIGHVQKRVGSRLRKLKKKRKRLGSKEKLTDKFIDKLQNYYGIAIRSNIGNLQNMQSAVIAAFYHCCSKQCPKGGDSWCKYQRAVHEGEVFVDKSPGLPNNIINSTKTTYMGLCDSNLLSKCLHGKTQNNKKVLTM
;
A
#
# COMPACT_ATOMS: atom_id res chain seq x y z
N MET A 1 -17.19 -29.19 -0.92
CA MET A 1 -17.75 -27.96 -0.32
C MET A 1 -16.82 -26.83 -0.69
N ASP A 2 -17.01 -26.29 -1.90
CA ASP A 2 -16.29 -25.13 -2.38
C ASP A 2 -16.69 -23.93 -1.53
N SER A 3 -15.80 -23.55 -0.62
CA SER A 3 -15.95 -22.32 0.13
C SER A 3 -15.75 -21.19 -0.87
N GLU A 4 -16.86 -20.66 -1.43
CA GLU A 4 -16.85 -19.44 -2.22
C GLU A 4 -16.26 -18.31 -1.36
N GLU A 5 -14.96 -18.11 -1.46
CA GLU A 5 -14.31 -16.93 -0.89
C GLU A 5 -14.92 -15.72 -1.59
N LYS A 6 -15.73 -14.96 -0.85
CA LYS A 6 -16.31 -13.69 -1.32
C LYS A 6 -15.19 -12.81 -1.87
N SER A 7 -15.15 -12.69 -3.19
CA SER A 7 -14.19 -11.86 -3.91
C SER A 7 -14.35 -10.40 -3.52
N GLU A 8 -13.27 -9.71 -3.16
CA GLU A 8 -13.26 -8.28 -2.86
C GLU A 8 -12.61 -7.51 -4.02
N CYS A 9 -13.18 -6.38 -4.41
CA CYS A 9 -12.55 -5.54 -5.43
C CYS A 9 -11.31 -4.83 -4.85
N ILE A 10 -10.30 -4.63 -5.70
CA ILE A 10 -9.02 -4.01 -5.30
C ILE A 10 -9.26 -2.63 -4.67
N GLY A 11 -10.19 -1.84 -5.23
CA GLY A 11 -10.55 -0.53 -4.70
C GLY A 11 -11.11 -0.58 -3.28
N HIS A 12 -11.85 -1.63 -2.92
CA HIS A 12 -12.36 -1.80 -1.55
C HIS A 12 -11.21 -2.09 -0.57
N VAL A 13 -10.27 -2.97 -0.95
CA VAL A 13 -9.12 -3.28 -0.11
C VAL A 13 -8.19 -2.06 0.04
N GLN A 14 -7.98 -1.28 -1.02
CA GLN A 14 -7.26 0.00 -0.94
C GLN A 14 -7.94 0.97 0.03
N LYS A 15 -9.27 1.11 -0.01
CA LYS A 15 -10.03 1.96 0.94
C LYS A 15 -9.86 1.46 2.38
N ARG A 16 -9.89 0.14 2.60
CA ARG A 16 -9.69 -0.49 3.92
C ARG A 16 -8.34 -0.12 4.54
N VAL A 17 -7.25 -0.09 3.75
CA VAL A 17 -5.93 0.37 4.20
C VAL A 17 -6.02 1.79 4.73
N GLY A 18 -6.57 2.72 3.95
CA GLY A 18 -6.71 4.12 4.35
C GLY A 18 -7.54 4.31 5.61
N SER A 19 -8.69 3.64 5.69
CA SER A 19 -9.57 3.72 6.86
C SER A 19 -8.90 3.21 8.13
N ARG A 20 -8.16 2.09 8.09
CA ARG A 20 -7.45 1.57 9.27
C ARG A 20 -6.33 2.52 9.72
N LEU A 21 -5.55 3.07 8.79
CA LEU A 21 -4.46 4.00 9.12
C LEU A 21 -4.99 5.35 9.64
N ARG A 22 -6.08 5.89 9.09
CA ARG A 22 -6.73 7.09 9.60
C ARG A 22 -7.35 6.87 10.99
N LYS A 23 -7.92 5.68 11.25
CA LYS A 23 -8.37 5.29 12.60
C LYS A 23 -7.20 5.21 13.59
N LEU A 24 -6.06 4.63 13.20
CA LEU A 24 -4.85 4.58 14.02
C LEU A 24 -4.34 5.99 14.36
N LYS A 25 -4.26 6.86 13.34
CA LYS A 25 -3.90 8.28 13.48
C LYS A 25 -4.80 9.00 14.49
N LYS A 26 -6.12 8.79 14.44
CA LYS A 26 -7.09 9.39 15.37
C LYS A 26 -6.95 8.83 16.80
N LYS A 27 -6.74 7.51 16.94
CA LYS A 27 -6.63 6.84 18.25
C LYS A 27 -5.36 7.24 19.02
N ARG A 28 -4.27 7.50 18.31
CA ARG A 28 -3.01 7.94 18.92
C ARG A 28 -2.83 9.43 18.65
N LYS A 29 -3.27 10.31 19.57
CA LYS A 29 -3.05 11.79 19.46
C LYS A 29 -1.57 12.14 19.23
N ARG A 30 -0.63 11.35 19.77
CA ARG A 30 0.82 11.44 19.51
C ARG A 30 1.25 11.04 18.08
N LEU A 31 0.34 10.60 17.19
CA LEU A 31 0.52 10.34 15.76
C LEU A 31 -0.15 11.38 14.82
N GLY A 32 -0.82 12.45 15.33
CA GLY A 32 -1.38 13.57 14.52
C GLY A 32 -0.72 14.99 14.37
N SER A 33 0.47 15.33 14.90
CA SER A 33 1.18 16.64 14.72
C SER A 33 1.99 16.70 13.41
N LYS A 34 2.83 17.73 13.25
CA LYS A 34 3.55 18.12 12.04
C LYS A 34 4.63 17.13 11.54
N GLU A 35 5.28 16.34 12.41
CA GLU A 35 6.19 15.22 12.05
C GLU A 35 5.44 13.86 11.96
N LYS A 36 4.18 13.99 11.52
CA LYS A 36 3.04 13.08 11.61
C LYS A 36 2.96 11.89 10.64
N LEU A 37 2.11 10.90 10.96
CA LEU A 37 1.42 10.07 9.97
C LEU A 37 0.40 10.97 9.23
N THR A 38 0.83 11.63 8.16
CA THR A 38 0.01 12.59 7.41
C THR A 38 -1.00 11.88 6.50
N ASP A 39 -2.11 12.54 6.16
CA ASP A 39 -3.08 11.96 5.21
C ASP A 39 -2.44 11.71 3.85
N LYS A 40 -1.56 12.62 3.40
CA LYS A 40 -0.75 12.46 2.19
C LYS A 40 0.10 11.18 2.21
N PHE A 41 0.69 10.84 3.37
CA PHE A 41 1.44 9.59 3.49
C PHE A 41 0.53 8.36 3.49
N ILE A 42 -0.62 8.43 4.14
CA ILE A 42 -1.65 7.38 4.10
C ILE A 42 -2.10 7.14 2.65
N ASP A 43 -2.41 8.21 1.91
CA ASP A 43 -2.83 8.13 0.51
C ASP A 43 -1.71 7.54 -0.38
N LYS A 44 -0.45 7.90 -0.12
CA LYS A 44 0.72 7.29 -0.75
C LYS A 44 0.76 5.78 -0.51
N LEU A 45 0.62 5.33 0.74
CA LEU A 45 0.57 3.91 1.08
C LEU A 45 -0.60 3.18 0.41
N GLN A 46 -1.79 3.80 0.35
CA GLN A 46 -2.94 3.22 -0.34
C GLN A 46 -2.69 3.06 -1.85
N ASN A 47 -2.03 4.03 -2.47
CA ASN A 47 -1.71 3.97 -3.89
C ASN A 47 -0.71 2.85 -4.20
N TYR A 48 0.41 2.78 -3.46
CA TYR A 48 1.41 1.72 -3.63
C TYR A 48 0.82 0.34 -3.34
N TYR A 49 -0.04 0.21 -2.33
CA TYR A 49 -0.72 -1.04 -2.04
C TYR A 49 -1.60 -1.51 -3.23
N GLY A 50 -2.34 -0.59 -3.86
CA GLY A 50 -3.14 -0.92 -5.04
C GLY A 50 -2.30 -1.29 -6.26
N ILE A 51 -1.16 -0.62 -6.48
CA ILE A 51 -0.22 -0.94 -7.54
C ILE A 51 0.36 -2.34 -7.33
N ALA A 52 0.79 -2.66 -6.10
CA ALA A 52 1.31 -3.97 -5.75
C ALA A 52 0.31 -5.10 -6.02
N ILE A 53 -0.97 -4.91 -5.66
CA ILE A 53 -2.02 -5.88 -5.99
C ILE A 53 -2.23 -6.00 -7.50
N ARG A 54 -2.40 -4.88 -8.22
CA ARG A 54 -2.66 -4.90 -9.67
C ARG A 54 -1.52 -5.52 -10.48
N SER A 55 -0.29 -5.37 -10.02
CA SER A 55 0.90 -5.91 -10.72
C SER A 55 1.11 -7.40 -10.47
N ASN A 56 0.36 -8.01 -9.54
CA ASN A 56 0.54 -9.41 -9.10
C ASN A 56 -0.79 -10.18 -9.08
N ILE A 57 -1.74 -9.80 -9.94
CA ILE A 57 -3.01 -10.51 -10.11
C ILE A 57 -2.73 -11.98 -10.45
N GLY A 58 -3.48 -12.90 -9.85
CA GLY A 58 -3.29 -14.34 -10.04
C GLY A 58 -2.11 -14.96 -9.28
N ASN A 59 -1.24 -14.16 -8.63
CA ASN A 59 -0.12 -14.68 -7.83
C ASN A 59 -0.12 -14.13 -6.40
N LEU A 60 -0.66 -14.91 -5.46
CA LEU A 60 -0.82 -14.51 -4.06
C LEU A 60 0.52 -14.23 -3.35
N GLN A 61 1.53 -15.08 -3.60
CA GLN A 61 2.82 -14.96 -2.94
C GLN A 61 3.58 -13.70 -3.39
N ASN A 62 3.55 -13.42 -4.70
CA ASN A 62 4.14 -12.20 -5.25
C ASN A 62 3.34 -10.97 -4.80
N MET A 63 2.01 -11.06 -4.74
CA MET A 63 1.15 -9.99 -4.23
C MET A 63 1.49 -9.64 -2.78
N GLN A 64 1.62 -10.64 -1.91
CA GLN A 64 2.04 -10.46 -0.52
C GLN A 64 3.42 -9.80 -0.41
N SER A 65 4.39 -10.34 -1.13
CA SER A 65 5.75 -9.81 -1.15
C SER A 65 5.78 -8.36 -1.64
N ALA A 66 4.98 -8.04 -2.66
CA ALA A 66 4.89 -6.70 -3.23
C ALA A 66 4.20 -5.69 -2.29
N VAL A 67 3.12 -6.06 -1.57
CA VAL A 67 2.48 -5.15 -0.60
C VAL A 67 3.37 -4.92 0.63
N ILE A 68 4.11 -5.94 1.06
CA ILE A 68 5.10 -5.77 2.14
C ILE A 68 6.24 -4.85 1.69
N ALA A 69 6.75 -5.04 0.48
CA ALA A 69 7.76 -4.17 -0.11
C ALA A 69 7.25 -2.72 -0.28
N ALA A 70 5.98 -2.55 -0.67
CA ALA A 70 5.30 -1.25 -0.76
C ALA A 70 5.41 -0.45 0.55
N PHE A 71 5.20 -1.11 1.69
CA PHE A 71 5.37 -0.51 3.01
C PHE A 71 6.81 -0.10 3.29
N TYR A 72 7.77 -1.02 3.12
CA TYR A 72 9.16 -0.77 3.47
C TYR A 72 9.83 0.28 2.58
N HIS A 73 9.43 0.41 1.32
CA HIS A 73 9.85 1.54 0.48
C HIS A 73 9.35 2.87 1.01
N CYS A 74 8.07 2.95 1.40
CA CYS A 74 7.48 4.18 1.91
C CYS A 74 8.10 4.58 3.26
N CYS A 75 8.54 3.61 4.06
CA CYS A 75 8.99 3.82 5.42
C CYS A 75 10.52 3.79 5.62
N SER A 76 11.27 2.97 4.90
CA SER A 76 12.63 2.56 5.29
C SER A 76 13.65 2.51 4.14
N LYS A 77 13.31 3.00 2.95
CA LYS A 77 14.15 2.97 1.74
C LYS A 77 14.61 1.56 1.29
N GLN A 78 14.12 0.48 1.93
CA GLN A 78 14.35 -0.89 1.48
C GLN A 78 13.41 -1.19 0.31
N CYS A 79 13.95 -1.17 -0.90
CA CYS A 79 13.23 -1.38 -2.15
C CYS A 79 14.04 -2.29 -3.09
N PRO A 80 13.38 -3.08 -3.95
CA PRO A 80 14.08 -3.94 -4.91
C PRO A 80 14.99 -3.12 -5.81
N LYS A 81 16.22 -3.60 -6.07
CA LYS A 81 17.16 -2.95 -6.99
C LYS A 81 16.83 -3.32 -8.45
N GLY A 82 17.28 -2.51 -9.41
CA GLY A 82 17.19 -2.81 -10.85
C GLY A 82 16.13 -2.00 -11.61
N GLY A 83 16.18 -2.08 -12.95
CA GLY A 83 15.31 -1.31 -13.86
C GLY A 83 13.83 -1.68 -13.82
N ASP A 84 13.51 -2.94 -13.48
CA ASP A 84 12.12 -3.39 -13.30
C ASP A 84 11.55 -3.06 -11.91
N SER A 85 12.33 -2.34 -11.08
CA SER A 85 11.87 -1.95 -9.76
C SER A 85 10.70 -0.99 -9.85
N TRP A 86 9.65 -1.26 -9.09
CA TRP A 86 8.54 -0.33 -8.91
C TRP A 86 8.96 0.94 -8.13
N CYS A 87 10.17 0.97 -7.56
CA CYS A 87 10.75 2.11 -6.89
C CYS A 87 11.42 3.07 -7.89
N LYS A 88 10.90 4.30 -8.00
CA LYS A 88 11.49 5.36 -8.84
C LYS A 88 12.96 5.65 -8.53
N TYR A 89 13.35 5.62 -7.25
CA TYR A 89 14.75 5.83 -6.86
C TYR A 89 15.65 4.70 -7.39
N GLN A 90 15.25 3.45 -7.26
CA GLN A 90 16.05 2.30 -7.73
C GLN A 90 16.13 2.24 -9.25
N ARG A 91 15.05 2.64 -9.93
CA ARG A 91 15.05 2.83 -11.38
C ARG A 91 16.01 3.93 -11.83
N ALA A 92 15.94 5.11 -11.19
CA ALA A 92 16.87 6.20 -11.47
C ALA A 92 18.33 5.78 -11.23
N VAL A 93 18.62 5.08 -10.12
CA VAL A 93 19.95 4.52 -9.85
C VAL A 93 20.39 3.53 -10.94
N HIS A 94 19.50 2.67 -11.43
CA HIS A 94 19.79 1.73 -12.51
C HIS A 94 20.03 2.43 -13.85
N GLU A 95 19.28 3.50 -14.14
CA GLU A 95 19.39 4.33 -15.35
C GLU A 95 20.58 5.32 -15.27
N GLY A 96 21.29 5.39 -14.13
CA GLY A 96 22.41 6.31 -13.91
C GLY A 96 21.98 7.76 -13.63
N GLU A 97 20.71 8.00 -13.30
CA GLU A 97 20.15 9.32 -13.06
C GLU A 97 20.35 9.81 -11.62
N VAL A 98 20.52 11.13 -11.46
CA VAL A 98 20.56 11.78 -10.14
C VAL A 98 19.14 11.90 -9.57
N PHE A 99 18.82 11.08 -8.57
CA PHE A 99 17.53 11.15 -7.87
C PHE A 99 17.61 11.98 -6.59
N VAL A 100 16.95 13.14 -6.58
CA VAL A 100 16.84 13.97 -5.37
C VAL A 100 15.57 13.60 -4.60
N ASP A 101 15.74 12.86 -3.50
CA ASP A 101 14.63 12.57 -2.58
C ASP A 101 14.33 13.80 -1.71
N LYS A 102 13.27 14.54 -2.07
CA LYS A 102 12.81 15.72 -1.32
C LYS A 102 11.97 15.36 -0.09
N SER A 103 11.84 14.07 0.24
CA SER A 103 10.99 13.59 1.35
C SER A 103 11.80 13.50 2.65
N PRO A 104 11.46 14.24 3.71
CA PRO A 104 11.96 13.88 5.04
C PRO A 104 11.45 12.48 5.38
N GLY A 105 12.36 11.57 5.75
CA GLY A 105 12.01 10.22 6.17
C GLY A 105 11.08 10.24 7.39
N LEU A 106 10.27 9.19 7.56
CA LEU A 106 9.40 9.07 8.72
C LEU A 106 10.20 8.72 9.98
N PRO A 107 9.87 9.28 11.15
CA PRO A 107 10.46 8.86 12.41
C PRO A 107 10.16 7.38 12.73
N ASN A 108 11.13 6.65 13.29
CA ASN A 108 11.04 5.20 13.55
C ASN A 108 9.83 4.80 14.42
N ASN A 109 9.42 5.62 15.38
CA ASN A 109 8.24 5.37 16.20
C ASN A 109 6.93 5.35 15.39
N ILE A 110 6.83 6.18 14.33
CA ILE A 110 5.70 6.21 13.41
C ILE A 110 5.72 4.97 12.50
N ILE A 111 6.90 4.61 12.00
CA ILE A 111 7.09 3.41 11.17
C ILE A 111 6.65 2.17 11.95
N ASN A 112 7.14 1.98 13.17
CA ASN A 112 6.80 0.82 14.00
C ASN A 112 5.29 0.75 14.31
N SER A 113 4.67 1.90 14.64
CA SER A 113 3.23 1.95 14.91
C SER A 113 2.38 1.63 13.67
N THR A 114 2.82 2.10 12.50
CA THR A 114 2.13 1.88 11.22
C THR A 114 2.34 0.45 10.72
N LYS A 115 3.53 -0.12 10.95
CA LYS A 115 3.93 -1.48 10.56
C LYS A 115 2.95 -2.52 11.09
N THR A 116 2.64 -2.51 12.38
CA THR A 116 1.72 -3.50 12.96
C THR A 116 0.34 -3.46 12.29
N THR A 117 -0.19 -2.26 12.03
CA THR A 117 -1.51 -2.11 11.39
C THR A 117 -1.47 -2.53 9.91
N TYR A 118 -0.37 -2.22 9.23
CA TYR A 118 -0.19 -2.54 7.81
C TYR A 118 0.09 -4.02 7.57
N MET A 119 0.87 -4.68 8.42
CA MET A 119 1.16 -6.13 8.27
C MET A 119 -0.11 -6.96 8.46
N GLY A 120 -1.03 -6.56 9.35
CA GLY A 120 -2.37 -7.18 9.43
C GLY A 120 -3.29 -6.89 8.24
N LEU A 121 -2.84 -6.09 7.26
CA LEU A 121 -3.48 -5.92 5.96
C LEU A 121 -2.76 -6.72 4.85
N CYS A 122 -1.59 -7.32 5.12
CA CYS A 122 -0.88 -8.20 4.18
C CYS A 122 -1.31 -9.67 4.31
N ASP A 123 -2.39 -9.93 5.06
CA ASP A 123 -2.91 -11.26 5.35
C ASP A 123 -3.34 -12.01 4.08
N SER A 124 -3.01 -13.29 4.00
CA SER A 124 -3.28 -14.15 2.84
C SER A 124 -4.78 -14.21 2.51
N ASN A 125 -5.64 -14.28 3.53
CA ASN A 125 -7.10 -14.39 3.33
C ASN A 125 -7.72 -13.07 2.86
N LEU A 126 -7.06 -11.94 3.12
CA LEU A 126 -7.47 -10.66 2.57
C LEU A 126 -7.02 -10.50 1.10
N LEU A 127 -5.82 -10.97 0.78
CA LEU A 127 -5.22 -10.81 -0.54
C LEU A 127 -5.72 -11.85 -1.55
N SER A 128 -6.04 -13.08 -1.11
CA SER A 128 -6.65 -14.12 -1.96
C SER A 128 -7.92 -13.60 -2.63
N LYS A 129 -8.72 -12.82 -1.89
CA LYS A 129 -9.94 -12.17 -2.37
C LYS A 129 -9.73 -11.15 -3.48
N CYS A 130 -8.48 -10.73 -3.75
CA CYS A 130 -8.13 -9.78 -4.81
C CYS A 130 -7.56 -10.45 -6.07
N LEU A 131 -7.34 -11.77 -6.07
CA LEU A 131 -6.65 -12.49 -7.15
C LEU A 131 -7.35 -12.40 -8.50
N HIS A 132 -8.67 -12.17 -8.51
CA HIS A 132 -9.48 -11.98 -9.73
C HIS A 132 -9.26 -10.62 -10.43
N GLY A 133 -8.57 -9.67 -9.78
CA GLY A 133 -8.20 -8.42 -10.42
C GLY A 133 -9.32 -7.38 -10.60
N LYS A 134 -10.58 -7.67 -10.22
CA LYS A 134 -11.71 -6.76 -10.46
C LYS A 134 -11.52 -5.45 -9.71
N THR A 135 -11.64 -4.36 -10.45
CA THR A 135 -11.78 -3.01 -9.93
C THR A 135 -13.27 -2.74 -9.66
N GLN A 136 -13.56 -1.80 -8.77
CA GLN A 136 -14.95 -1.41 -8.51
C GLN A 136 -15.45 -0.66 -9.76
N ASN A 137 -16.22 -1.32 -10.63
CA ASN A 137 -16.91 -0.61 -11.70
C ASN A 137 -17.97 0.27 -11.04
N ASN A 138 -17.78 1.60 -11.07
CA ASN A 138 -18.84 2.54 -10.71
C ASN A 138 -19.98 2.32 -11.72
N LYS A 139 -21.02 1.59 -11.32
CA LYS A 139 -22.27 1.61 -12.10
C LYS A 139 -22.84 3.03 -12.01
N LYS A 140 -22.59 3.77 -13.09
CA LYS A 140 -23.28 4.90 -13.72
C LYS A 140 -24.04 5.88 -12.82
N VAL A 141 -23.64 7.15 -12.94
CA VAL A 141 -24.52 8.32 -12.84
C VAL A 141 -25.88 8.00 -13.48
N LEU A 142 -26.94 8.07 -12.69
CA LEU A 142 -28.30 8.16 -13.20
C LEU A 142 -28.64 9.65 -13.17
N THR A 143 -28.33 10.35 -14.26
CA THR A 143 -29.05 11.56 -14.62
C THR A 143 -30.46 11.12 -15.00
N MET A 144 -31.41 11.44 -14.14
CA MET A 144 -32.80 11.73 -14.49
C MET A 144 -33.19 13.02 -13.79
#